data_AF-A0A935BX55-F1
#
_entry.id   AF-A0A935BX55-F1
#
_cell.length_a   1.000
_cell.length_b   1.000
_cell.length_c   1.000
_cell.angle_alpha   90.00
_cell.angle_beta   90.00
_cell.angle_gamma   90.00
#
_symmetry.space_group_name_H-M   'P 1'
#
loop_
_entity.id
_entity.type
_entity.pdbx_description
1 polymer ?
#
loop_
_entity_poly.entity_id
_entity_poly.type
_entity_poly.pdbx_seq_one_letter_code
_entity_poly.pdbx_strand_id
1 'polypeptide(L)'
;MTLRPIVGSMTRPLIAAALLSALSGCMSDSAAYLVDGDKNHTITLLRNQDWFWKDTANINISPTRLPDCQESILVKDVPRTAELALYWAPEDFAEPIYILDIEGDFYALSTQNCKTQRFEEKPANPGTLVGHFMETDGKFGFTAAKPAAP
;
A
#
# COMPACT_ATOMS: atom_id res chain seq x y z
N MET A 1 -29.96 -62.10 -7.87
CA MET A 1 -28.63 -61.50 -8.03
C MET A 1 -28.80 -60.28 -8.91
N THR A 2 -28.96 -59.10 -8.31
CA THR A 2 -29.19 -57.83 -9.02
C THR A 2 -28.16 -56.83 -8.50
N LEU A 3 -27.15 -56.52 -9.34
CA LEU A 3 -26.19 -55.46 -9.05
C LEU A 3 -26.90 -54.11 -9.11
N ARG A 4 -26.90 -53.37 -8.00
CA ARG A 4 -27.25 -51.95 -7.97
C ARG A 4 -26.01 -51.13 -8.39
N PRO A 5 -26.17 -50.12 -9.27
CA PRO A 5 -25.08 -49.21 -9.58
C PRO A 5 -24.88 -48.24 -8.41
N ILE A 6 -23.64 -48.12 -7.92
CA ILE A 6 -23.22 -47.10 -6.97
C ILE A 6 -22.99 -45.83 -7.78
N VAL A 7 -24.02 -45.00 -7.93
CA VAL A 7 -23.85 -43.62 -8.41
C VAL A 7 -23.22 -42.83 -7.27
N GLY A 8 -21.90 -42.83 -7.23
CA GLY A 8 -21.09 -42.07 -6.28
C GLY A 8 -21.22 -40.56 -6.56
N SER A 9 -21.72 -39.84 -5.56
CA SER A 9 -21.85 -38.39 -5.48
C SER A 9 -20.49 -37.66 -5.60
N MET A 10 -19.89 -37.63 -6.79
CA MET A 10 -18.55 -37.08 -7.04
C MET A 10 -18.56 -35.59 -7.45
N THR A 11 -19.74 -34.98 -7.61
CA THR A 11 -19.93 -33.57 -8.01
C THR A 11 -19.94 -32.57 -6.85
N ARG A 12 -20.36 -32.99 -5.64
CA ARG A 12 -20.41 -32.14 -4.44
C ARG A 12 -19.05 -31.64 -3.92
N PRO A 13 -17.97 -32.44 -3.86
CA PRO A 13 -16.69 -31.96 -3.34
C PRO A 13 -15.98 -31.00 -4.31
N LEU A 14 -16.22 -31.11 -5.62
CA LEU A 14 -15.62 -30.23 -6.63
C LEU A 14 -16.17 -28.80 -6.58
N ILE A 15 -17.47 -28.64 -6.31
CA ILE A 15 -18.09 -27.31 -6.17
C ILE A 15 -17.58 -26.61 -4.91
N ALA A 16 -17.40 -27.36 -3.82
CA ALA A 16 -16.83 -26.83 -2.58
C ALA A 16 -15.36 -26.39 -2.77
N ALA A 17 -14.56 -27.16 -3.50
CA ALA A 17 -13.17 -26.80 -3.80
C ALA A 17 -13.07 -25.55 -4.71
N ALA A 18 -13.94 -25.44 -5.72
CA ALA A 18 -14.00 -24.26 -6.60
C ALA A 18 -14.38 -22.98 -5.83
N LEU A 19 -15.33 -23.07 -4.89
CA LEU A 19 -15.72 -21.94 -4.03
C LEU A 19 -14.62 -21.52 -3.06
N LEU A 20 -13.85 -22.46 -2.52
CA LEU A 20 -12.71 -22.16 -1.64
C LEU A 20 -11.56 -21.48 -2.40
N SER A 21 -11.37 -21.81 -3.67
CA SER A 21 -10.34 -21.21 -4.54
C SER A 21 -10.60 -19.72 -4.80
N ALA A 22 -11.88 -19.31 -4.81
CA ALA A 22 -12.25 -17.91 -5.00
C ALA A 22 -11.95 -17.02 -3.77
N LEU A 23 -11.81 -17.62 -2.58
CA LEU A 23 -11.48 -16.88 -1.35
C LEU A 23 -9.98 -16.60 -1.19
N SER A 24 -9.10 -17.35 -1.85
CA SER A 24 -7.64 -17.17 -1.73
C SER A 24 -7.07 -16.04 -2.60
N GLY A 25 -7.92 -15.28 -3.30
CA GLY A 25 -7.49 -14.24 -4.24
C GLY A 25 -7.44 -12.81 -3.68
N CYS A 26 -7.57 -12.62 -2.36
CA CYS A 26 -7.41 -11.28 -1.77
C CYS A 26 -5.92 -11.00 -1.56
N MET A 27 -5.38 -9.98 -2.23
CA MET A 27 -3.97 -9.59 -2.10
C MET A 27 -3.88 -8.46 -1.07
N SER A 28 -3.10 -8.67 0.00
CA SER A 28 -2.90 -7.70 1.07
C SER A 28 -1.43 -7.67 1.46
N ASP A 29 -0.71 -6.66 0.97
CA ASP A 29 0.72 -6.49 1.20
C ASP A 29 0.99 -5.16 1.89
N SER A 30 2.08 -5.06 2.65
CA SER A 30 2.49 -3.81 3.29
C SER A 30 3.96 -3.52 3.05
N ALA A 31 4.29 -2.23 3.00
CA ALA A 31 5.64 -1.74 2.89
C ALA A 31 5.80 -0.54 3.83
N ALA A 32 7.00 -0.36 4.38
CA ALA A 32 7.27 0.71 5.33
C ALA A 32 8.59 1.40 5.00
N TYR A 33 8.58 2.72 5.15
CA TYR A 33 9.78 3.54 5.25
C TYR A 33 10.05 3.86 6.72
N LEU A 34 11.26 3.57 7.18
CA LEU A 34 11.72 3.87 8.53
C LEU A 34 12.36 5.25 8.52
N VAL A 35 11.73 6.22 9.18
CA VAL A 35 12.31 7.55 9.32
C VAL A 35 13.48 7.45 10.30
N ASP A 36 14.64 7.97 9.89
CA ASP A 36 15.89 7.90 10.65
C ASP A 36 16.32 6.47 11.05
N GLY A 37 15.77 5.45 10.38
CA GLY A 37 16.00 4.03 10.72
C GLY A 37 15.29 3.56 12.00
N ASP A 38 14.40 4.35 12.59
CA ASP A 38 13.64 3.96 13.79
C ASP A 38 12.35 3.21 13.43
N LYS A 39 12.15 2.05 14.06
CA LYS A 39 10.94 1.22 13.93
C LYS A 39 9.70 1.85 14.56
N ASN A 40 9.88 2.81 15.46
CA ASN A 40 8.77 3.53 16.08
C ASN A 40 8.37 4.75 15.27
N HIS A 41 9.18 5.19 14.31
CA HIS A 41 8.95 6.38 13.51
C HIS A 41 8.92 6.00 12.02
N THR A 42 7.73 5.72 11.51
CA THR A 42 7.56 5.05 10.21
C THR A 42 6.46 5.67 9.36
N ILE A 43 6.60 5.52 8.05
CA ILE A 43 5.50 5.73 7.09
C ILE A 43 5.19 4.37 6.48
N THR A 44 4.04 3.81 6.82
CA THR A 44 3.61 2.48 6.38
C THR A 44 2.49 2.60 5.37
N LEU A 45 2.62 1.90 4.25
CA LEU A 45 1.56 1.72 3.26
C LEU A 45 1.08 0.28 3.29
N LEU A 46 -0.23 0.09 3.43
CA LEU A 46 -0.89 -1.20 3.28
C LEU A 46 -1.71 -1.17 1.98
N ARG A 47 -1.34 -2.02 1.02
CA ARG A 47 -2.03 -2.20 -0.26
C ARG A 47 -2.96 -3.40 -0.14
N ASN A 48 -4.26 -3.16 -0.27
CA ASN A 48 -5.30 -4.19 -0.22
C ASN A 48 -6.13 -4.20 -1.50
N GLN A 49 -6.13 -5.31 -2.22
CA GLN A 49 -6.93 -5.56 -3.40
C GLN A 49 -8.07 -6.52 -3.04
N ASP A 50 -9.30 -5.98 -3.01
CA ASP A 50 -10.50 -6.72 -2.59
C ASP A 50 -10.74 -7.99 -3.42
N TRP A 51 -10.31 -8.00 -4.69
CA TRP A 51 -10.52 -9.09 -5.64
C TRP A 51 -9.36 -9.26 -6.61
N PHE A 52 -8.86 -10.48 -6.79
CA PHE A 52 -7.71 -10.78 -7.68
C PHE A 52 -7.88 -10.32 -9.14
N TRP A 53 -9.12 -10.15 -9.62
CA TRP A 53 -9.41 -9.70 -10.98
C TRP A 53 -9.54 -8.19 -11.14
N LYS A 54 -9.50 -7.42 -10.06
CA LYS A 54 -9.45 -5.95 -10.15
C LYS A 54 -8.04 -5.48 -10.45
N ASP A 55 -7.89 -4.54 -11.37
CA ASP A 55 -6.61 -3.87 -11.62
C ASP A 55 -6.36 -2.68 -10.68
N THR A 56 -7.22 -2.49 -9.67
CA THR A 56 -7.10 -1.47 -8.64
C THR A 56 -7.01 -2.06 -7.23
N ALA A 57 -6.36 -1.33 -6.34
CA ALA A 57 -6.20 -1.63 -4.94
C ALA A 57 -6.49 -0.38 -4.08
N ASN A 58 -6.81 -0.61 -2.82
CA ASN A 58 -6.92 0.42 -1.81
C ASN A 58 -5.58 0.55 -1.08
N ILE A 59 -5.11 1.77 -0.86
CA ILE A 59 -3.89 2.09 -0.12
C ILE A 59 -4.27 2.71 1.22
N ASN A 60 -3.90 2.07 2.33
CA ASN A 60 -3.99 2.68 3.64
C ASN A 60 -2.62 3.30 3.98
N ILE A 61 -2.60 4.61 4.19
CA ILE A 61 -1.40 5.39 4.50
C ILE A 61 -1.37 5.62 6.00
N SER A 62 -0.29 5.19 6.66
CA SER A 62 -0.15 5.33 8.11
C SER A 62 1.21 5.91 8.50
N PRO A 63 1.31 7.25 8.65
CA PRO A 63 2.42 7.86 9.39
C PRO A 63 2.29 7.54 10.88
N THR A 64 3.39 7.14 11.49
CA THR A 64 3.43 6.65 12.88
C THR A 64 4.67 7.20 13.59
N ARG A 65 4.50 7.63 14.84
CA ARG A 65 5.58 7.97 15.78
C ARG A 65 5.17 7.44 17.16
N LEU A 66 5.48 6.18 17.44
CA LEU A 66 5.13 5.56 18.72
C LEU A 66 6.04 6.05 19.85
N PRO A 67 5.50 6.27 21.07
CA PRO A 67 4.09 6.14 21.47
C PRO A 67 3.24 7.40 21.22
N ASP A 68 3.83 8.45 20.65
CA ASP A 68 3.25 9.80 20.58
C ASP A 68 1.98 9.85 19.71
N CYS A 69 2.01 9.28 18.50
CA CYS A 69 0.87 9.27 17.60
C CYS A 69 0.88 8.13 16.57
N GLN A 70 -0.30 7.82 16.07
CA GLN A 70 -0.54 6.97 14.91
C GLN A 70 -1.88 7.32 14.29
N GLU A 71 -1.93 7.52 12.97
CA GLU A 71 -3.16 7.67 12.21
C GLU A 71 -3.08 6.86 10.93
N SER A 72 -4.22 6.58 10.32
CA SER A 72 -4.28 5.90 9.04
C SER A 72 -5.42 6.46 8.19
N ILE A 73 -5.17 6.75 6.91
CA ILE A 73 -6.21 7.16 5.96
C ILE A 73 -6.29 6.19 4.78
N LEU A 74 -7.48 6.00 4.24
CA LEU A 74 -7.72 5.12 3.10
C LEU A 74 -7.83 5.92 1.80
N VAL A 75 -6.99 5.57 0.83
CA VAL A 75 -7.10 5.97 -0.57
C VAL A 75 -7.63 4.78 -1.36
N LYS A 76 -8.69 4.98 -2.15
CA LYS A 76 -9.37 3.92 -2.88
C LYS A 76 -9.02 3.95 -4.36
N ASP A 77 -9.19 2.79 -5.01
CA ASP A 77 -9.15 2.65 -6.47
C ASP A 77 -7.83 3.10 -7.12
N VAL A 78 -6.70 2.95 -6.40
CA VAL A 78 -5.35 3.19 -6.94
C VAL A 78 -4.99 2.04 -7.88
N PRO A 79 -4.36 2.26 -9.05
CA PRO A 79 -3.87 1.18 -9.89
C PRO A 79 -3.00 0.20 -9.09
N ARG A 80 -3.23 -1.11 -9.23
CA ARG A 80 -2.54 -2.15 -8.45
C ARG A 80 -1.02 -2.07 -8.59
N THR A 81 -0.56 -1.73 -9.79
CA THR A 81 0.86 -1.62 -10.17
C THR A 81 1.38 -0.19 -10.09
N ALA A 82 0.64 0.74 -9.47
CA ALA A 82 1.09 2.11 -9.30
C ALA A 82 2.42 2.16 -8.53
N GLU A 83 3.29 3.06 -8.98
CA GLU A 83 4.54 3.37 -8.30
C GLU A 83 4.31 4.63 -7.46
N LEU A 84 4.39 4.51 -6.14
CA LEU A 84 4.08 5.61 -5.22
C LEU A 84 5.38 6.28 -4.80
N ALA A 85 5.61 7.53 -5.20
CA ALA A 85 6.85 8.23 -4.90
C ALA A 85 6.76 8.97 -3.56
N LEU A 86 7.75 8.76 -2.69
CA LEU A 86 7.87 9.45 -1.42
C LEU A 86 8.96 10.52 -1.51
N TYR A 87 8.60 11.75 -1.16
CA TYR A 87 9.48 12.90 -1.13
C TYR A 87 9.63 13.44 0.28
N TRP A 88 10.81 14.00 0.57
CA TRP A 88 11.06 14.85 1.71
C TRP A 88 10.79 16.29 1.29
N ALA A 89 9.82 16.93 1.94
CA ALA A 89 9.38 18.25 1.56
C ALA A 89 10.47 19.32 1.82
N PRO A 90 10.47 20.44 1.07
CA PRO A 90 11.33 21.57 1.35
C PRO A 90 10.99 22.23 2.71
N GLU A 91 11.88 23.11 3.20
CA GLU A 91 11.73 23.79 4.50
C GLU A 91 10.60 24.85 4.53
N ASP A 92 9.89 25.06 3.41
CA ASP A 92 8.80 26.04 3.30
C ASP A 92 7.55 25.64 4.12
N PHE A 93 7.49 24.41 4.62
CA PHE A 93 6.41 23.93 5.47
C PHE A 93 6.68 24.24 6.95
N ALA A 94 5.62 24.48 7.73
CA ALA A 94 5.73 24.82 9.14
C ALA A 94 6.39 23.72 10.01
N GLU A 95 6.40 22.48 9.51
CA GLU A 95 7.06 21.34 10.13
C GLU A 95 7.67 20.44 9.04
N PRO A 96 8.68 19.61 9.37
CA PRO A 96 9.21 18.62 8.44
C PRO A 96 8.14 17.58 8.11
N ILE A 97 7.68 17.58 6.86
CA ILE A 97 6.71 16.63 6.33
C ILE A 97 7.29 15.82 5.18
N TYR A 98 6.66 14.69 4.92
CA TYR A 98 6.86 13.94 3.69
C TYR A 98 5.71 14.22 2.74
N ILE A 99 5.96 14.10 1.44
CA ILE A 99 4.94 14.19 0.41
C ILE A 99 4.89 12.86 -0.32
N LEU A 100 3.74 12.19 -0.31
CA LEU A 100 3.49 10.97 -1.06
C LEU A 100 2.71 11.31 -2.33
N ASP A 101 3.27 10.95 -3.47
CA ASP A 101 2.64 11.03 -4.79
C ASP A 101 2.02 9.67 -5.13
N ILE A 102 0.71 9.67 -5.35
CA ILE A 102 -0.08 8.52 -5.76
C ILE A 102 -0.68 8.85 -7.13
N GLU A 103 -0.01 8.46 -8.21
CA GLU A 103 -0.48 8.69 -9.59
C GLU A 103 -0.86 10.16 -9.88
N GLY A 104 -0.13 11.11 -9.31
CA GLY A 104 -0.36 12.54 -9.47
C GLY A 104 -1.25 13.17 -8.39
N ASP A 105 -1.84 12.38 -7.49
CA ASP A 105 -2.48 12.86 -6.27
C ASP A 105 -1.46 12.94 -5.13
N PHE A 106 -1.25 14.14 -4.62
CA PHE A 106 -0.24 14.39 -3.59
C PHE A 106 -0.86 14.39 -2.20
N TYR A 107 -0.17 13.78 -1.24
CA TYR A 107 -0.55 13.70 0.16
C TYR A 107 0.59 14.19 1.05
N ALA A 108 0.34 15.22 1.85
CA ALA A 108 1.21 15.65 2.93
C ALA A 108 1.10 14.67 4.10
N LEU A 109 2.22 14.08 4.50
CA LEU A 109 2.34 13.15 5.61
C LEU A 109 3.19 13.80 6.70
N SER A 110 2.57 14.23 7.78
CA SER A 110 3.30 14.64 8.97
C SER A 110 3.55 13.45 9.86
N THR A 111 4.79 13.28 10.27
CA THR A 111 5.19 12.25 11.25
C THR A 111 5.38 12.81 12.65
N GLN A 112 5.16 14.12 12.84
CA GLN A 112 5.19 14.78 14.15
C GLN A 112 3.82 14.71 14.83
N ASN A 113 2.76 14.93 14.07
CA ASN A 113 1.37 14.84 14.53
C ASN A 113 0.59 13.68 13.91
N CYS A 114 1.25 12.85 13.09
CA CYS A 114 0.70 11.70 12.38
C CYS A 114 -0.47 12.04 11.45
N LYS A 115 -0.61 13.29 11.00
CA LYS A 115 -1.69 13.68 10.09
C LYS A 115 -1.33 13.38 8.65
N THR A 116 -2.35 13.00 7.89
CA THR A 116 -2.27 12.91 6.43
C THR A 116 -3.30 13.83 5.81
N GLN A 117 -2.88 14.66 4.85
CA GLN A 117 -3.75 15.58 4.13
C GLN A 117 -3.49 15.51 2.63
N ARG A 118 -4.55 15.39 1.82
CA ARG A 118 -4.44 15.52 0.36
C ARG A 118 -4.23 17.00 -0.01
N PHE A 119 -3.31 17.26 -0.93
CA PHE A 119 -3.19 18.59 -1.53
C PHE A 119 -4.35 18.86 -2.49
N GLU A 120 -4.89 20.08 -2.46
CA GLU A 120 -5.94 20.49 -3.41
C GLU A 120 -5.37 20.67 -4.82
N GLU A 121 -4.13 21.17 -4.91
CA GLU A 121 -3.40 21.36 -6.15
C GLU A 121 -2.03 20.68 -6.08
N LYS A 122 -1.50 20.27 -7.23
CA LYS A 122 -0.16 19.69 -7.32
C LYS A 122 0.87 20.67 -6.74
N PRO A 123 1.70 20.26 -5.76
CA PRO A 123 2.75 21.12 -5.22
C PRO A 123 3.74 21.47 -6.34
N ALA A 124 4.14 22.75 -6.41
CA ALA A 124 5.09 23.23 -7.40
C ALA A 124 6.45 22.53 -7.29
N ASN A 125 6.86 22.19 -6.05
CA ASN A 125 8.03 21.40 -5.76
C ASN A 125 7.71 20.40 -4.63
N PRO A 126 7.64 19.08 -4.90
CA PRO A 126 7.42 18.07 -3.88
C PRO A 126 8.66 17.83 -2.98
N GLY A 127 9.82 18.35 -3.36
CA GLY A 127 11.07 18.24 -2.60
C GLY A 127 11.99 17.12 -3.09
N THR A 128 12.77 16.56 -2.17
CA THR A 128 13.80 15.57 -2.49
C THR A 128 13.20 14.17 -2.52
N LEU A 129 13.39 13.45 -3.62
CA LEU A 129 12.92 12.06 -3.73
C LEU A 129 13.65 11.16 -2.72
N VAL A 130 12.89 10.53 -1.83
CA VAL A 130 13.39 9.59 -0.82
C VAL A 130 13.39 8.17 -1.37
N GLY A 131 12.37 7.84 -2.17
CA GLY A 131 12.24 6.53 -2.79
C GLY A 131 10.82 6.28 -3.27
N HIS A 132 10.54 5.01 -3.56
CA HIS A 132 9.28 4.59 -4.14
C HIS A 132 8.74 3.36 -3.41
N PHE A 133 7.44 3.34 -3.18
CA PHE A 133 6.72 2.11 -2.86
C PHE A 133 6.24 1.50 -4.17
N MET A 134 6.73 0.32 -4.49
CA MET A 134 6.43 -0.34 -5.76
C MET A 134 6.47 -1.85 -5.59
N GLU A 135 5.94 -2.56 -6.58
CA GLU A 135 6.11 -4.00 -6.68
C GLU A 135 7.46 -4.31 -7.32
N THR A 136 8.31 -5.03 -6.61
CA THR A 136 9.58 -5.56 -7.13
C THR A 136 9.58 -7.07 -6.96
N ASP A 137 9.77 -7.80 -8.06
CA ASP A 137 9.73 -9.28 -8.09
C ASP A 137 8.45 -9.87 -7.45
N GLY A 138 7.30 -9.23 -7.70
CA GLY A 138 6.00 -9.67 -7.18
C GLY A 138 5.77 -9.37 -5.70
N LYS A 139 6.63 -8.57 -5.06
CA LYS A 139 6.47 -8.11 -3.67
C LYS A 139 6.35 -6.60 -3.61
N PHE A 140 5.33 -6.11 -2.93
CA PHE A 140 5.22 -4.70 -2.62
C PHE A 140 6.27 -4.31 -1.56
N GLY A 141 7.11 -3.33 -1.88
CA GLY A 141 8.23 -2.93 -1.02
C GLY A 141 8.59 -1.47 -1.20
N PHE A 142 9.43 -0.97 -0.29
CA PHE A 142 10.03 0.35 -0.40
C PHE A 142 11.43 0.25 -1.01
N THR A 143 11.66 0.97 -2.10
CA THR A 143 12.94 1.08 -2.79
C THR A 143 13.46 2.49 -2.61
N ALA A 144 14.54 2.65 -1.86
CA ALA A 144 15.17 3.95 -1.65
C ALA A 144 15.66 4.53 -2.98
N ALA A 145 15.52 5.84 -3.15
CA ALA A 145 16.11 6.54 -4.28
C ALA A 145 17.63 6.39 -4.22
N LYS A 146 18.24 6.15 -5.38
CA LYS A 146 19.69 6.19 -5.48
C LYS A 146 20.13 7.61 -5.08
N PRO A 147 21.10 7.77 -4.15
CA PRO A 147 21.65 9.08 -3.88
C PRO A 147 22.11 9.70 -5.21
N ALA A 148 21.70 10.94 -5.48
CA ALA A 148 22.27 11.68 -6.59
C ALA A 148 23.79 11.64 -6.39
N ALA A 149 24.51 11.06 -7.36
CA ALA A 149 25.95 11.00 -7.31
C ALA A 149 26.49 12.45 -7.19
N PRO A 150 27.52 12.67 -6.35
CA PRO A 150 28.05 14.00 -6.09
C PRO A 150 28.59 14.68 -7.36
#